data_AF-A0A151P500-F1
#
_entry.id   AF-A0A151P500-F1
#
_cell.length_a   1.000
_cell.length_b   1.000
_cell.length_c   1.000
_cell.angle_alpha   90.00
_cell.angle_beta   90.00
_cell.angle_gamma   90.00
#
_symmetry.space_group_name_H-M   'P 1'
#
loop_
_entity.id
_entity.type
_entity.pdbx_description
1 polymer ?
#
loop_
_entity_poly.entity_id
_entity_poly.type
_entity_poly.pdbx_seq_one_letter_code
_entity_poly.pdbx_strand_id
1 'polypeptide(L)'
;MEDKIISLIDAGVAINCAYPLILCPERKVKLILSFDYGPGDPFKTLKQAVEYCRQNSIPFPEVDEKLLREENNPSDVYIFRGENAPTVMHFPLFNKVNVPGKPPFLLLTCSSFTLTSTQLCMVFTGKARN
;
A
#
# COMPACT_ATOMS: atom_id res chain seq x y z
N MET A 1 -4.56 -31.28 27.84
CA MET A 1 -4.15 -29.92 27.42
C MET A 1 -3.58 -30.11 26.03
N GLU A 2 -4.39 -29.88 25.00
CA GLU A 2 -3.95 -30.06 23.62
C GLU A 2 -3.09 -28.86 23.23
N ASP A 3 -1.85 -29.13 22.82
CA ASP A 3 -0.96 -28.09 22.31
C ASP A 3 -1.51 -27.59 20.97
N LYS A 4 -2.11 -26.40 21.00
CA LYS A 4 -2.66 -25.75 19.82
C LYS A 4 -1.50 -25.31 18.92
N ILE A 5 -1.31 -26.01 17.81
CA ILE A 5 -0.33 -25.62 16.79
C ILE A 5 -0.82 -24.35 16.09
N ILE A 6 0.04 -23.32 16.05
CA ILE A 6 -0.21 -22.05 15.36
C ILE A 6 0.70 -22.00 14.14
N SER A 7 0.13 -21.75 12.96
CA SER A 7 0.88 -21.57 11.71
C SER A 7 0.98 -20.09 11.36
N LEU A 8 2.19 -19.59 11.20
CA LEU A 8 2.48 -18.24 10.73
C LEU A 8 2.78 -18.29 9.24
N ILE A 9 2.10 -17.45 8.47
CA ILE A 9 2.27 -17.34 7.02
C ILE A 9 2.66 -15.90 6.66
N ASP A 10 3.22 -15.73 5.47
CA ASP A 10 3.57 -14.41 4.94
C ASP A 10 2.30 -13.55 4.78
N ALA A 11 2.35 -12.30 5.27
CA ALA A 11 1.24 -11.35 5.19
C ALA A 11 0.92 -10.94 3.74
N GLY A 12 1.90 -11.01 2.83
CA GLY A 12 1.74 -10.76 1.40
C GLY A 12 0.76 -11.71 0.72
N VAL A 13 0.44 -12.86 1.35
CA VAL A 13 -0.64 -13.76 0.92
C VAL A 13 -2.02 -13.10 1.05
N ALA A 14 -2.20 -12.22 2.03
CA ALA A 14 -3.46 -11.49 2.25
C ALA A 14 -3.39 -10.07 1.67
N ILE A 15 -2.57 -9.21 2.25
CA ILE A 15 -2.40 -7.81 1.84
C ILE A 15 -0.90 -7.55 1.73
N ASN A 16 -0.44 -7.27 0.52
CA ASN A 16 0.98 -6.99 0.24
C ASN A 16 1.40 -5.57 0.66
N CYS A 17 0.88 -5.08 1.80
CA CYS A 17 1.19 -3.79 2.37
C CYS A 17 0.89 -3.78 3.87
N ALA A 18 1.67 -3.02 4.65
CA ALA A 18 1.63 -3.00 6.11
C ALA A 18 0.43 -2.22 6.72
N TYR A 19 -0.66 -2.04 5.96
CA TYR A 19 -1.85 -1.30 6.41
C TYR A 19 -2.42 -1.80 7.75
N PRO A 20 -2.64 -3.12 7.96
CA PRO A 20 -3.19 -3.63 9.22
C PRO A 20 -2.37 -3.22 10.46
N LEU A 21 -1.05 -3.10 10.33
CA LEU A 21 -0.18 -2.70 11.43
C LEU A 21 -0.33 -1.21 11.77
N ILE A 22 -0.51 -0.36 10.76
CA ILE A 22 -0.54 1.10 10.91
C ILE A 22 -1.93 1.58 11.33
N LEU A 23 -2.98 0.90 10.86
CA LEU A 23 -4.39 1.27 11.05
C LEU A 23 -4.95 0.92 12.44
N CYS A 24 -4.13 0.36 13.32
CA CYS A 24 -4.44 0.12 14.72
C CYS A 24 -4.91 1.43 15.41
N PRO A 25 -6.16 1.53 15.91
CA PRO A 25 -6.73 2.78 16.43
C PRO A 25 -5.89 3.46 17.51
N GLU A 26 -5.22 2.68 18.35
CA GLU A 26 -4.35 3.12 19.45
C GLU A 26 -3.17 3.97 18.96
N ARG A 27 -2.73 3.76 17.71
CA ARG A 27 -1.62 4.52 17.11
C ARG A 27 -2.02 5.93 16.69
N LYS A 28 -3.32 6.23 16.57
CA LYS A 28 -3.87 7.56 16.23
C LYS A 28 -3.20 8.19 15.00
N VAL A 29 -2.91 7.37 13.98
CA VAL A 29 -2.20 7.80 12.77
C VAL A 29 -3.02 8.84 12.02
N LYS A 30 -2.35 9.92 11.60
CA LYS A 30 -2.97 11.03 10.84
C LYS A 30 -2.56 11.07 9.38
N LEU A 31 -1.38 10.54 9.06
CA LEU A 31 -0.82 10.51 7.71
C LEU A 31 -0.20 9.13 7.44
N ILE A 32 -0.53 8.55 6.30
CA ILE A 32 0.03 7.30 5.80
C ILE A 32 0.72 7.59 4.47
N LEU A 33 2.00 7.24 4.39
CA LEU A 33 2.75 7.22 3.13
C LEU A 33 2.76 5.78 2.62
N SER A 34 1.95 5.50 1.62
CA SER A 34 1.77 4.18 1.03
C SER A 34 2.61 4.08 -0.24
N PHE A 35 3.60 3.19 -0.23
CA PHE A 35 4.38 2.86 -1.42
C PHE A 35 3.92 1.49 -1.94
N ASP A 36 3.48 1.44 -3.20
CA ASP A 36 3.02 0.19 -3.82
C ASP A 36 4.09 -0.36 -4.77
N TYR A 37 4.54 -1.57 -4.45
CA TYR A 37 5.55 -2.33 -5.19
C TYR A 37 4.96 -3.56 -5.89
N GLY A 38 3.64 -3.69 -5.89
CA GLY A 38 2.92 -4.81 -6.47
C GLY A 38 3.13 -4.89 -7.98
N PRO A 39 3.38 -6.09 -8.53
CA PRO A 39 3.36 -6.27 -9.97
C PRO A 39 1.93 -6.14 -10.50
N GLY A 40 1.74 -5.39 -11.59
CA GLY A 40 0.45 -5.24 -12.26
C GLY A 40 -0.31 -3.99 -11.81
N ASP A 41 -1.48 -4.18 -11.20
CA ASP A 41 -2.39 -3.09 -10.81
C ASP A 41 -1.77 -2.22 -9.70
N PRO A 42 -1.45 -0.95 -9.99
CA PRO A 42 -0.80 -0.04 -9.05
C PRO A 42 -1.67 0.29 -7.82
N PHE A 43 -2.98 0.01 -7.87
CA PHE A 43 -3.91 0.29 -6.78
C PHE A 43 -4.37 -0.96 -6.04
N LYS A 44 -3.83 -2.14 -6.37
CA LYS A 44 -4.29 -3.41 -5.79
C LYS A 44 -4.20 -3.39 -4.26
N THR A 45 -3.08 -2.93 -3.71
CA THR A 45 -2.92 -2.90 -2.25
C THR A 45 -3.86 -1.88 -1.58
N LEU A 46 -4.12 -0.75 -2.25
CA LEU A 46 -5.06 0.26 -1.78
C LEU A 46 -6.50 -0.27 -1.77
N LYS A 47 -6.94 -0.95 -2.85
CA LYS A 47 -8.25 -1.61 -2.93
C LYS A 47 -8.44 -2.64 -1.81
N GLN A 48 -7.42 -3.46 -1.56
CA GLN A 48 -7.42 -4.44 -0.46
C GLN A 48 -7.47 -3.77 0.92
N ALA A 49 -6.76 -2.65 1.10
CA ALA A 49 -6.78 -1.89 2.35
C ALA A 49 -8.17 -1.28 2.64
N VAL A 50 -8.83 -0.71 1.63
CA VAL A 50 -10.20 -0.18 1.74
C VAL A 50 -11.16 -1.28 2.19
N GLU A 51 -11.10 -2.45 1.54
CA GLU A 51 -11.95 -3.58 1.91
C GLU A 51 -11.65 -4.10 3.32
N TYR A 52 -10.37 -4.21 3.70
CA TYR A 52 -9.97 -4.57 5.06
C TYR A 52 -10.52 -3.59 6.10
N CYS A 53 -10.40 -2.29 5.85
CA CYS A 53 -10.94 -1.25 6.74
C CYS A 53 -12.46 -1.35 6.86
N ARG A 54 -13.16 -1.57 5.75
CA ARG A 54 -14.61 -1.74 5.71
C ARG A 54 -15.05 -2.94 6.55
N GLN A 55 -14.38 -4.08 6.42
CA GLN A 55 -14.68 -5.31 7.17
C GLN A 55 -14.43 -5.15 8.67
N ASN A 56 -13.40 -4.40 9.07
CA ASN A 56 -13.01 -4.22 10.48
C ASN A 56 -13.58 -2.93 11.10
N SER A 57 -14.46 -2.21 10.40
CA SER A 57 -15.02 -0.92 10.85
C SER A 57 -13.94 0.12 11.23
N ILE A 58 -12.80 0.10 10.52
CA ILE A 58 -11.71 1.05 10.73
C ILE A 58 -11.91 2.26 9.82
N PRO A 59 -11.84 3.50 10.34
CA PRO A 59 -11.92 4.70 9.52
C PRO A 59 -10.79 4.75 8.48
N PHE A 60 -11.17 4.92 7.21
CA PHE A 60 -10.25 5.06 6.09
C PHE A 60 -10.75 6.15 5.16
N PRO A 61 -9.88 6.91 4.47
CA PRO A 61 -10.32 7.96 3.57
C PRO A 61 -11.11 7.37 2.40
N GLU A 62 -12.04 8.16 1.87
CA GLU A 62 -12.76 7.81 0.66
C GLU A 62 -11.82 7.79 -0.54
N VAL A 63 -11.92 6.72 -1.34
CA VAL A 63 -11.10 6.51 -2.53
C VAL A 63 -12.03 6.54 -3.73
N ASP A 64 -11.89 7.55 -4.59
CA ASP A 64 -12.69 7.64 -5.82
C ASP A 64 -12.31 6.50 -6.78
N GLU A 65 -13.26 5.61 -7.04
CA GLU A 65 -13.09 4.48 -7.97
C GLU A 65 -12.70 4.92 -9.38
N LYS A 66 -13.02 6.15 -9.81
CA LYS A 66 -12.61 6.66 -11.12
C LYS A 66 -11.10 6.80 -11.21
N LEU A 67 -10.43 7.21 -10.13
CA LEU A 67 -8.97 7.32 -10.07
C LEU A 67 -8.30 5.93 -10.14
N LEU A 68 -8.98 4.90 -9.63
CA LEU A 68 -8.49 3.52 -9.64
C LEU A 68 -8.58 2.84 -11.01
N ARG A 69 -9.24 3.47 -12.00
CA ARG A 69 -9.36 2.94 -13.37
C ARG A 69 -8.20 3.35 -14.26
N GLU A 70 -7.31 4.23 -13.80
CA GLU A 70 -6.11 4.68 -14.54
C GLU A 70 -4.95 3.66 -14.48
N GLU A 71 -5.24 2.36 -14.55
CA GLU A 71 -4.25 1.28 -14.35
C GLU A 71 -3.10 1.32 -15.37
N ASN A 72 -3.37 1.77 -16.60
CA ASN A 72 -2.39 1.80 -17.69
C ASN A 72 -1.47 3.02 -17.68
N ASN A 73 -1.80 4.06 -16.89
CA ASN A 73 -1.05 5.31 -16.90
C ASN A 73 -1.21 6.04 -15.56
N PRO A 74 -0.73 5.47 -14.44
CA PRO A 74 -0.86 6.09 -13.13
C PRO A 74 0.03 7.32 -12.99
N SER A 75 -0.47 8.29 -12.24
CA SER A 75 0.25 9.47 -11.77
C SER A 75 1.30 9.08 -10.71
N ASP A 76 2.21 9.99 -10.41
CA ASP A 76 3.29 9.79 -9.45
C ASP A 76 2.82 9.73 -7.99
N VAL A 77 1.79 10.49 -7.64
CA VAL A 77 1.20 10.51 -6.31
C VAL A 77 -0.32 10.69 -6.36
N TYR A 78 -1.01 9.97 -5.46
CA TYR A 78 -2.43 10.10 -5.20
C TYR A 78 -2.65 10.49 -3.75
N ILE A 79 -3.50 11.49 -3.50
CA ILE A 79 -3.74 12.00 -2.14
C ILE A 79 -5.23 11.82 -1.79
N PHE A 80 -5.49 10.98 -0.80
CA PHE A 80 -6.82 10.72 -0.26
C PHE A 80 -6.93 11.35 1.13
N ARG A 81 -7.73 12.41 1.24
CA ARG A 81 -7.89 13.14 2.50
C ARG A 81 -9.00 12.52 3.33
N GLY A 82 -8.69 12.22 4.59
CA GLY A 82 -9.68 11.77 5.57
C GLY A 82 -10.03 12.90 6.54
N GLU A 83 -11.33 13.15 6.75
CA GLU A 83 -11.77 14.12 7.77
C GLU A 83 -11.65 13.55 9.19
N ASN A 84 -12.20 12.34 9.40
CA ASN A 84 -12.11 11.58 10.65
C ASN A 84 -11.27 10.29 10.49
N ALA A 85 -10.46 10.24 9.45
CA ALA A 85 -9.63 9.11 9.04
C ALA A 85 -8.21 9.61 8.72
N PRO A 86 -7.19 8.74 8.67
CA PRO A 86 -5.86 9.15 8.22
C PRO A 86 -5.91 9.69 6.77
N THR A 87 -5.10 10.70 6.48
CA THR A 87 -4.80 11.06 5.09
C THR A 87 -3.82 10.04 4.52
N VAL A 88 -4.09 9.54 3.32
CA VAL A 88 -3.24 8.57 2.62
C VAL A 88 -2.62 9.22 1.40
N MET A 89 -1.29 9.26 1.34
CA MET A 89 -0.53 9.57 0.14
C MET A 89 -0.02 8.27 -0.45
N HIS A 90 -0.49 7.93 -1.64
CA HIS A 90 -0.19 6.68 -2.30
C HIS A 90 0.73 6.91 -3.50
N PHE A 91 1.83 6.15 -3.55
CA PHE A 91 2.91 6.29 -4.51
C PHE A 91 3.09 4.96 -5.27
N PRO A 92 2.56 4.87 -6.50
CA PRO A 92 2.82 3.73 -7.37
C PRO A 92 4.29 3.69 -7.81
N LEU A 93 4.95 2.54 -7.68
CA LEU A 93 6.35 2.38 -8.10
C LEU A 93 6.54 2.61 -9.61
N PHE A 94 5.60 2.09 -10.42
CA PHE A 94 5.57 2.27 -11.86
C PHE A 94 4.58 3.38 -12.20
N ASN A 95 5.09 4.57 -12.49
CA ASN A 95 4.30 5.75 -12.83
C ASN A 95 4.90 6.50 -14.04
N LYS A 96 4.16 7.50 -14.53
CA LYS A 96 4.56 8.34 -15.68
C LYS A 96 5.94 8.97 -15.56
N VAL A 97 6.34 9.31 -14.33
CA VAL A 97 7.59 10.04 -14.07
C VAL A 97 8.78 9.08 -14.04
N ASN A 98 8.63 7.91 -13.42
CA ASN A 98 9.70 6.94 -13.25
C ASN A 98 9.88 6.00 -14.47
N VAL A 99 8.82 5.83 -15.27
CA VAL A 99 8.81 4.95 -16.44
C VAL A 99 8.41 5.70 -17.73
N PRO A 100 9.05 6.83 -18.08
CA PRO A 100 8.68 7.59 -19.26
C PRO A 100 9.02 6.79 -20.53
N GLY A 101 8.00 6.31 -21.24
CA GLY A 101 8.15 5.67 -22.56
C GLY A 101 8.96 4.37 -22.59
N LYS A 102 9.19 3.70 -21.45
CA LYS A 102 9.91 2.43 -21.43
C LYS A 102 8.95 1.25 -21.71
N PRO A 103 9.33 0.30 -22.57
CA PRO A 103 8.51 -0.87 -22.89
C PRO A 103 8.30 -1.76 -21.66
N PRO A 104 7.30 -2.69 -21.67
CA PRO A 104 6.94 -3.58 -20.56
C PRO A 104 8.08 -4.47 -20.02
N PHE A 105 9.28 -4.38 -20.58
CA PHE A 105 10.49 -5.08 -20.13
C PHE A 105 10.93 -4.70 -18.71
N LEU A 106 10.68 -3.46 -18.25
CA LEU A 106 11.01 -3.07 -16.86
C LEU A 106 10.19 -3.84 -15.81
N LEU A 107 8.95 -4.25 -16.17
CA LEU A 107 8.09 -5.09 -15.34
C LEU A 107 8.64 -6.52 -15.23
N LEU A 108 9.34 -7.02 -16.26
CA LEU A 108 9.98 -8.34 -16.22
C LEU A 108 11.25 -8.37 -15.35
N THR A 109 12.03 -7.29 -15.30
CA THR A 109 13.28 -7.24 -14.53
C THR A 109 13.08 -7.04 -13.02
N CYS A 110 11.93 -6.49 -12.61
CA CYS A 110 11.57 -6.25 -11.21
C CYS A 110 10.45 -7.20 -10.77
N SER A 111 10.57 -8.48 -11.16
CA SER A 111 9.65 -9.51 -10.69
C SER A 111 10.02 -9.92 -9.26
N SER A 112 9.02 -10.27 -8.45
CA SER A 112 9.27 -10.80 -7.09
C SER A 112 10.13 -12.08 -7.09
N PHE A 113 10.24 -12.75 -8.24
CA PHE A 113 11.01 -13.99 -8.42
C PHE A 113 12.46 -13.74 -8.87
N THR A 114 12.81 -12.52 -9.26
CA THR A 114 14.17 -12.13 -9.66
C THR A 114 14.91 -11.51 -8.48
N LEU A 115 15.60 -12.36 -7.72
CA LEU A 115 16.41 -12.04 -6.54
C LEU A 115 17.68 -11.25 -6.90
N THR A 116 17.57 -9.95 -7.20
CA THR A 116 18.75 -9.09 -7.40
C THR A 116 18.76 -7.79 -6.61
N SER A 117 17.66 -7.42 -5.94
CA SER A 117 17.65 -6.23 -5.07
C SER A 117 16.73 -6.41 -3.86
N THR A 118 17.30 -6.34 -2.67
CA THR A 118 16.61 -6.31 -1.38
C THR A 118 15.91 -4.97 -1.20
N GLN A 119 14.58 -4.95 -0.98
CA GLN A 119 13.85 -3.73 -0.66
C GLN A 119 13.49 -3.66 0.83
N LEU A 120 13.95 -2.57 1.45
CA LEU A 120 13.80 -2.18 2.84
C LEU A 120 12.54 -1.30 2.98
N CYS A 121 11.62 -1.67 3.87
CA CYS A 121 10.46 -0.85 4.21
C CYS A 121 10.86 0.21 5.25
N MET A 122 10.88 1.50 4.88
CA MET A 122 11.13 2.60 5.84
C MET A 122 9.84 3.05 6.51
N VAL A 123 9.71 2.79 7.81
CA VAL A 123 8.65 3.33 8.67
C VAL A 123 9.18 4.59 9.35
N PHE A 124 8.72 5.77 8.94
CA PHE A 124 9.04 7.02 9.65
C PHE A 124 8.00 7.27 10.74
N THR A 125 8.42 7.23 12.01
CA THR A 125 7.63 7.71 13.14
C THR A 125 8.03 9.16 13.45
N GLY A 126 7.31 10.11 12.85
CA GLY A 126 7.52 11.54 13.13
C GLY A 126 6.77 11.99 14.39
N LYS A 127 7.49 12.40 15.43
CA LYS A 127 6.92 13.12 16.58
C LYS A 127 6.92 14.61 16.26
N ALA A 128 5.76 15.19 16.00
CA ALA A 128 5.61 16.63 15.85
C ALA A 128 6.02 17.32 17.17
N ARG A 129 7.03 18.19 17.11
CA ARG A 129 7.33 19.14 18.19
C ARG A 129 6.50 20.39 17.94
N ASN A 130 5.74 20.79 18.97
CA ASN A 130 5.09 22.10 19.05
C ASN A 130 6.11 23.23 18.96
#